data_AF-A0A0N9UYQ2-F1
#
_entry.id   AF-A0A0N9UYQ2-F1
#
_cell.length_a   1.000
_cell.length_b   1.000
_cell.length_c   1.000
_cell.angle_alpha   90.00
_cell.angle_beta   90.00
_cell.angle_gamma   90.00
#
_symmetry.space_group_name_H-M   'P 1'
#
loop_
_entity.id
_entity.type
_entity.pdbx_description
1 polymer ?
#
loop_
_entity_poly.entity_id
_entity_poly.type
_entity_poly.pdbx_seq_one_letter_code
_entity_poly.pdbx_strand_id
1 'polypeptide(L)'
;MGWQGAPLPRAGFQRHHLIPIALLRRPQMAAMFDQLQSEGFALQHFSVNGLILPACEPAALQLGHALHRGPHHGYSDVVAARVERIRAHFASQITIDPGTARRTASMRLRLLQDVMRRALTDRHRAGFWLNRRDPMRLFADRPYLDEAIDRLFGA
;
A
#
# COMPACT_ATOMS: atom_id res chain seq x y z
N MET A 1 -6.93 -17.00 -1.33
CA MET A 1 -5.45 -16.87 -1.39
C MET A 1 -5.11 -15.47 -1.85
N GLY A 2 -4.22 -14.75 -1.13
CA GLY A 2 -4.00 -13.32 -1.33
C GLY A 2 -2.94 -12.90 -2.34
N TRP A 3 -2.25 -13.85 -2.98
CA TRP A 3 -1.04 -13.59 -3.76
C TRP A 3 -1.18 -14.03 -5.23
N GLN A 4 -2.26 -13.63 -5.88
CA GLN A 4 -2.54 -14.06 -7.25
C GLN A 4 -1.44 -13.52 -8.19
N GLY A 5 -0.86 -14.40 -9.01
CA GLY A 5 0.24 -14.06 -9.93
C GLY A 5 1.57 -13.74 -9.24
N ALA A 6 1.76 -14.11 -7.97
CA ALA A 6 3.03 -13.86 -7.28
C ALA A 6 4.15 -14.77 -7.80
N PRO A 7 5.40 -14.27 -7.87
CA PRO A 7 6.54 -15.08 -8.26
C PRO A 7 6.81 -16.18 -7.24
N LEU A 8 7.58 -17.21 -7.66
CA LEU A 8 8.01 -18.29 -6.79
C LEU A 8 8.77 -17.77 -5.56
N PRO A 9 8.69 -18.44 -4.41
CA PRO A 9 9.47 -18.08 -3.23
C PRO A 9 10.97 -18.04 -3.54
N ARG A 10 11.68 -17.07 -2.96
CA ARG A 10 13.12 -16.90 -3.10
C ARG A 10 13.75 -16.87 -1.71
N ALA A 11 14.79 -17.67 -1.49
CA ALA A 11 15.51 -17.70 -0.21
C ALA A 11 16.02 -16.32 0.17
N GLY A 12 15.81 -15.91 1.42
CA GLY A 12 16.17 -14.58 1.90
C GLY A 12 15.21 -13.45 1.50
N PHE A 13 14.07 -13.76 0.87
CA PHE A 13 13.06 -12.79 0.46
C PHE A 13 11.65 -13.25 0.84
N GLN A 14 10.74 -12.29 1.00
CA GLN A 14 9.34 -12.53 1.34
C GLN A 14 8.41 -11.61 0.54
N ARG A 15 7.19 -12.08 0.31
CA ARG A 15 6.12 -11.30 -0.34
C ARG A 15 5.54 -10.30 0.65
N HIS A 16 5.32 -9.08 0.19
CA HIS A 16 4.81 -7.96 0.98
C HIS A 16 3.66 -7.27 0.24
N HIS A 17 2.56 -7.00 0.94
CA HIS A 17 1.40 -6.31 0.40
C HIS A 17 1.54 -4.82 0.66
N LEU A 18 1.42 -4.00 -0.38
CA LEU A 18 1.50 -2.53 -0.25
C LEU A 18 0.25 -1.98 0.45
N ILE A 19 -0.92 -2.46 0.05
CA ILE A 19 -2.18 -2.22 0.77
C ILE A 19 -2.58 -3.52 1.46
N PRO A 20 -2.85 -3.52 2.78
CA PRO A 20 -3.15 -4.73 3.53
C PRO A 20 -4.37 -5.46 2.98
N ILE A 21 -4.19 -6.72 2.57
CA ILE A 21 -5.29 -7.55 2.07
C ILE A 21 -6.37 -7.82 3.13
N ALA A 22 -6.01 -7.68 4.41
CA ALA A 22 -6.96 -7.77 5.53
C ALA A 22 -8.10 -6.72 5.44
N LEU A 23 -7.93 -5.64 4.67
CA LEU A 23 -9.01 -4.68 4.40
C LEU A 23 -10.23 -5.35 3.73
N LEU A 24 -10.05 -6.43 2.95
CA LEU A 24 -11.17 -7.17 2.37
C LEU A 24 -12.07 -7.84 3.41
N ARG A 25 -11.62 -7.97 4.67
CA ARG A 25 -12.47 -8.45 5.77
C ARG A 25 -13.48 -7.42 6.25
N ARG A 26 -13.32 -6.14 5.86
CA ARG A 26 -14.24 -5.05 6.18
C ARG A 26 -15.25 -4.91 5.03
N PRO A 27 -16.56 -5.14 5.24
CA PRO A 27 -17.54 -5.16 4.15
C PRO A 27 -17.54 -3.89 3.28
N GLN A 28 -17.41 -2.72 3.90
CA GLN A 28 -17.37 -1.43 3.20
C GLN A 28 -16.13 -1.25 2.31
N MET A 29 -15.01 -1.88 2.67
CA MET A 29 -13.79 -1.88 1.86
C MET A 29 -13.94 -2.86 0.70
N ALA A 30 -14.42 -4.07 1.00
CA ALA A 30 -14.66 -5.09 -0.01
C ALA A 30 -15.61 -4.57 -1.09
N ALA A 31 -16.70 -3.91 -0.71
CA ALA A 31 -17.65 -3.30 -1.64
C ALA A 31 -17.00 -2.24 -2.55
N MET A 32 -16.16 -1.35 -2.00
CA MET A 32 -15.42 -0.40 -2.84
C MET A 32 -14.48 -1.16 -3.80
N PHE A 33 -13.64 -2.06 -3.30
CA PHE A 33 -12.65 -2.74 -4.15
C PHE A 33 -13.30 -3.57 -5.27
N ASP A 34 -14.46 -4.17 -5.01
CA ASP A 34 -15.23 -4.88 -6.03
C ASP A 34 -15.65 -3.96 -7.18
N GLN A 35 -16.11 -2.75 -6.86
CA GLN A 35 -16.46 -1.72 -7.85
C GLN A 35 -15.24 -1.22 -8.65
N LEU A 36 -14.02 -1.32 -8.10
CA LEU A 36 -12.80 -0.87 -8.79
C LEU A 36 -12.18 -1.94 -9.69
N GLN A 37 -12.71 -3.17 -9.70
CA GLN A 37 -12.23 -4.22 -10.60
C GLN A 37 -12.37 -3.81 -12.08
N SER A 38 -13.42 -3.07 -12.44
CA SER A 38 -13.61 -2.54 -13.80
C SER A 38 -12.53 -1.55 -14.23
N GLU A 39 -11.86 -0.90 -13.27
CA GLU A 39 -10.72 0.01 -13.50
C GLU A 39 -9.36 -0.73 -13.42
N GLY A 40 -9.40 -2.07 -13.45
CA GLY A 40 -8.23 -2.92 -13.36
C GLY A 40 -7.51 -2.84 -12.01
N PHE A 41 -8.22 -2.46 -10.94
CA PHE A 41 -7.67 -2.41 -9.59
C PHE A 41 -8.15 -3.63 -8.79
N ALA A 42 -7.23 -4.55 -8.49
CA ALA A 42 -7.51 -5.75 -7.70
C ALA A 42 -6.46 -5.93 -6.61
N LEU A 43 -6.89 -5.88 -5.35
CA LEU A 43 -6.00 -5.90 -4.18
C LEU A 43 -5.21 -7.21 -4.03
N GLN A 44 -5.76 -8.30 -4.54
CA GLN A 44 -5.20 -9.66 -4.49
C GLN A 44 -4.16 -9.94 -5.59
N HIS A 45 -4.05 -9.09 -6.61
CA HIS A 45 -3.09 -9.27 -7.69
C HIS A 45 -1.71 -8.77 -7.26
N PHE A 46 -0.72 -9.66 -7.30
CA PHE A 46 0.64 -9.38 -6.88
C PHE A 46 1.30 -8.30 -7.74
N SER A 47 1.05 -8.27 -9.04
CA SER A 47 1.62 -7.27 -9.94
C SER A 47 1.23 -5.83 -9.56
N VAL A 48 0.04 -5.66 -8.97
CA VAL A 48 -0.50 -4.34 -8.59
C VAL A 48 -0.17 -4.04 -7.13
N ASN A 49 -0.44 -4.98 -6.22
CA ASN A 49 -0.41 -4.74 -4.78
C ASN A 49 0.69 -5.51 -4.03
N GLY A 50 1.57 -6.18 -4.77
CA GLY A 50 2.66 -7.00 -4.22
C GLY A 50 4.04 -6.40 -4.47
N LEU A 51 4.93 -6.71 -3.54
CA LEU A 51 6.36 -6.42 -3.60
C LEU A 51 7.12 -7.60 -3.01
N ILE A 52 8.32 -7.88 -3.52
CA ILE A 52 9.26 -8.80 -2.89
C ILE A 52 10.25 -7.97 -2.08
N LEU A 53 10.33 -8.24 -0.79
CA LEU A 53 11.26 -7.57 0.13
C LEU A 53 12.29 -8.54 0.70
N PRO A 54 13.51 -8.06 0.98
CA PRO A 54 14.49 -8.81 1.75
C PRO A 54 13.92 -9.26 3.10
N ALA A 55 14.22 -10.50 3.48
CA ALA A 55 13.85 -11.09 4.76
C ALA A 55 15.04 -11.32 5.71
N CYS A 56 16.26 -11.05 5.23
CA CYS A 56 17.48 -11.09 6.03
C CYS A 56 18.30 -9.80 5.85
N GLU A 57 19.08 -9.43 6.88
CA GLU A 57 19.87 -8.19 6.88
C GLU A 57 20.85 -8.08 5.70
N PRO A 58 21.60 -9.14 5.32
CA PRO A 58 22.55 -9.03 4.21
C PRO A 58 21.87 -8.62 2.91
N ALA A 59 20.72 -9.20 2.59
CA ALA A 59 19.97 -8.87 1.39
C ALA A 59 19.37 -7.45 1.45
N ALA A 60 18.91 -7.01 2.63
CA ALA A 60 18.41 -5.65 2.84
C ALA A 60 19.51 -4.60 2.64
N LEU A 61 20.69 -4.81 3.23
CA LEU A 61 21.84 -3.93 3.11
C LEU A 61 22.36 -3.86 1.67
N GLN A 62 22.47 -5.01 0.99
CA GLN A 62 22.96 -5.06 -0.40
C GLN A 62 22.04 -4.30 -1.37
N LEU A 63 20.72 -4.41 -1.18
CA LEU A 63 19.73 -3.78 -2.07
C LEU A 63 19.38 -2.35 -1.66
N GLY A 64 19.64 -1.98 -0.40
CA GLY A 64 19.17 -0.74 0.21
C GLY A 64 17.66 -0.68 0.41
N HIS A 65 16.98 -1.85 0.46
CA HIS A 65 15.53 -1.96 0.61
C HIS A 65 15.14 -2.18 2.07
N ALA A 66 13.86 -1.96 2.38
CA ALA A 66 13.31 -2.24 3.70
C ALA A 66 13.40 -3.74 4.05
N LEU A 67 13.87 -4.04 5.27
CA LEU A 67 13.90 -5.40 5.80
C LEU A 67 12.51 -5.82 6.27
N HIS A 68 12.01 -6.97 5.78
CA HIS A 68 10.72 -7.55 6.14
C HIS A 68 10.89 -8.81 7.02
N ARG A 69 10.50 -8.72 8.30
CA ARG A 69 10.60 -9.80 9.30
C ARG A 69 9.24 -10.26 9.85
N GLY A 70 8.23 -10.33 8.98
CA GLY A 70 6.89 -10.76 9.36
C GLY A 70 5.89 -9.62 9.56
N PRO A 71 4.75 -9.86 10.25
CA PRO A 71 3.64 -8.92 10.36
C PRO A 71 4.07 -7.56 10.92
N HIS A 72 3.48 -6.47 10.40
CA HIS A 72 3.78 -5.08 10.78
C HIS A 72 2.48 -4.30 10.96
N HIS A 73 1.96 -4.35 12.17
CA HIS A 73 0.62 -3.83 12.46
C HIS A 73 0.54 -2.30 12.33
N GLY A 74 1.59 -1.56 12.73
CA GLY A 74 1.60 -0.10 12.66
C GLY A 74 1.56 0.43 11.22
N TYR A 75 2.40 -0.13 10.33
CA TYR A 75 2.29 0.09 8.89
C TYR A 75 0.87 -0.20 8.37
N SER A 76 0.31 -1.35 8.75
CA SER A 76 -1.00 -1.78 8.26
C SER A 76 -2.10 -0.80 8.68
N ASP A 77 -2.02 -0.27 9.90
CA ASP A 77 -2.99 0.70 10.43
C ASP A 77 -2.90 2.04 9.70
N VAL A 78 -1.70 2.53 9.39
CA VAL A 78 -1.53 3.79 8.66
C VAL A 78 -2.03 3.68 7.23
N VAL A 79 -1.65 2.61 6.52
CA VAL A 79 -2.15 2.38 5.17
C VAL A 79 -3.67 2.20 5.20
N ALA A 80 -4.22 1.50 6.18
CA ALA A 80 -5.66 1.36 6.35
C ALA A 80 -6.37 2.70 6.56
N ALA A 81 -5.80 3.61 7.37
CA ALA A 81 -6.35 4.95 7.58
C ALA A 81 -6.33 5.80 6.31
N ARG A 82 -5.28 5.70 5.48
CA ARG A 82 -5.22 6.40 4.19
C ARG A 82 -6.21 5.81 3.17
N VAL A 83 -6.35 4.50 3.11
CA VAL A 83 -7.37 3.85 2.27
C VAL A 83 -8.79 4.23 2.73
N GLU A 84 -9.02 4.39 4.03
CA GLU A 84 -10.32 4.84 4.56
C GLU A 84 -10.69 6.26 4.10
N ARG A 85 -9.72 7.19 4.02
CA ARG A 85 -9.96 8.52 3.43
C ARG A 85 -10.39 8.42 1.95
N ILE A 86 -9.73 7.56 1.18
CA ILE A 86 -10.09 7.31 -0.23
C ILE A 86 -11.49 6.71 -0.33
N ARG A 87 -11.80 5.73 0.53
CA ARG A 87 -13.11 5.06 0.57
C ARG A 87 -14.24 6.01 0.95
N ALA A 88 -14.02 6.89 1.92
CA ALA A 88 -15.00 7.89 2.32
C ALA A 88 -15.34 8.86 1.16
N HIS A 89 -14.33 9.34 0.44
CA HIS A 89 -14.53 10.17 -0.75
C HIS A 89 -15.24 9.39 -1.88
N PHE A 90 -14.82 8.16 -2.16
CA PHE A 90 -15.50 7.31 -3.13
C PHE A 90 -16.99 7.16 -2.79
N ALA A 91 -17.30 6.86 -1.53
CA ALA A 91 -18.68 6.65 -1.07
C ALA A 91 -19.55 7.91 -1.20
N SER A 92 -18.99 9.12 -1.07
CA SER A 92 -19.75 10.36 -1.26
C SER A 92 -19.99 10.70 -2.73
N GLN A 93 -19.18 10.17 -3.64
CA GLN A 93 -19.25 10.48 -5.07
C GLN A 93 -19.92 9.39 -5.92
N ILE A 94 -19.97 8.15 -5.44
CA ILE A 94 -20.42 6.99 -6.22
C ILE A 94 -21.88 7.07 -6.69
N THR A 95 -22.75 7.81 -5.98
CA THR A 95 -24.15 8.04 -6.37
C THR A 95 -24.33 9.25 -7.30
N ILE A 96 -23.33 10.13 -7.39
CA ILE A 96 -23.37 11.37 -8.17
C ILE A 96 -22.79 11.11 -9.57
N ASP A 97 -21.55 10.63 -9.62
CA ASP A 97 -20.87 10.25 -10.87
C ASP A 97 -20.07 8.96 -10.61
N PRO A 98 -20.68 7.78 -10.87
CA PRO A 98 -20.04 6.51 -10.62
C PRO A 98 -18.73 6.31 -11.39
N GLY A 99 -18.68 6.80 -12.64
CA GLY A 99 -17.52 6.63 -13.51
C GLY A 99 -16.32 7.41 -12.99
N THR A 100 -16.53 8.68 -12.65
CA THR A 100 -15.46 9.53 -12.09
C THR A 100 -15.07 9.07 -10.68
N ALA A 101 -16.03 8.64 -9.84
CA ALA A 101 -15.73 8.12 -8.51
C ALA A 101 -14.79 6.90 -8.56
N ARG A 102 -15.07 5.92 -9.43
CA ARG A 102 -14.24 4.71 -9.61
C ARG A 102 -12.84 5.05 -10.14
N ARG A 103 -12.75 5.86 -11.19
CA ARG A 103 -11.46 6.31 -11.76
C ARG A 103 -10.63 7.05 -10.72
N THR A 104 -11.23 8.01 -10.03
CA THR A 104 -10.56 8.79 -8.98
C THR A 104 -10.03 7.88 -7.88
N ALA A 105 -10.88 7.03 -7.28
CA ALA A 105 -10.46 6.12 -6.22
C ALA A 105 -9.32 5.19 -6.67
N SER A 106 -9.42 4.63 -7.89
CA SER A 106 -8.37 3.78 -8.46
C SER A 106 -7.06 4.52 -8.65
N MET A 107 -7.09 5.76 -9.17
CA MET A 107 -5.91 6.63 -9.28
C MET A 107 -5.30 6.91 -7.89
N ARG A 108 -6.12 7.25 -6.89
CA ARG A 108 -5.63 7.53 -5.52
C ARG A 108 -4.95 6.31 -4.90
N LEU A 109 -5.52 5.13 -5.08
CA LEU A 109 -4.96 3.88 -4.58
C LEU A 109 -3.65 3.50 -5.29
N ARG A 110 -3.57 3.68 -6.60
CA ARG A 110 -2.33 3.45 -7.37
C ARG A 110 -1.21 4.40 -6.94
N LEU A 111 -1.53 5.68 -6.74
CA LEU A 111 -0.57 6.63 -6.18
C LEU A 111 -0.07 6.19 -4.80
N LEU A 112 -0.99 5.80 -3.90
CA LEU A 112 -0.62 5.29 -2.58
C LEU A 112 0.33 4.08 -2.72
N GLN A 113 0.01 3.12 -3.59
CA GLN A 113 0.87 1.97 -3.86
C GLN A 113 2.26 2.38 -4.36
N ASP A 114 2.35 3.31 -5.31
CA ASP A 114 3.63 3.76 -5.88
C ASP A 114 4.50 4.44 -4.83
N VAL A 115 3.90 5.30 -4.03
CA VAL A 115 4.55 5.98 -2.91
C VAL A 115 5.06 4.97 -1.87
N MET A 116 4.22 4.01 -1.47
CA MET A 116 4.63 2.97 -0.52
C MET A 116 5.72 2.08 -1.11
N ARG A 117 5.63 1.74 -2.40
CA ARG A 117 6.63 0.94 -3.10
C ARG A 117 7.99 1.64 -3.07
N ARG A 118 8.03 2.92 -3.47
CA ARG A 118 9.25 3.74 -3.43
C ARG A 118 9.83 3.81 -2.03
N ALA A 119 9.02 4.08 -1.01
CA ALA A 119 9.51 4.14 0.35
C ALA A 119 10.04 2.79 0.90
N LEU A 120 9.66 1.67 0.29
CA LEU A 120 10.15 0.33 0.64
C LEU A 120 11.36 -0.12 -0.20
N THR A 121 11.55 0.43 -1.40
CA THR A 121 12.57 -0.01 -2.37
C THR A 121 13.64 1.03 -2.70
N ASP A 122 13.42 2.31 -2.43
CA ASP A 122 14.43 3.34 -2.66
C ASP A 122 15.64 3.06 -1.77
N ARG A 123 16.84 3.31 -2.31
CA ARG A 123 18.11 3.05 -1.60
C ARG A 123 18.24 3.97 -0.40
N HIS A 124 17.65 3.59 0.72
CA HIS A 124 17.80 4.28 1.97
C HIS A 124 19.13 3.84 2.59
N ARG A 125 20.15 4.71 2.55
CA ARG A 125 21.49 4.42 3.13
C ARG A 125 21.44 4.12 4.65
N ALA A 126 20.36 4.47 5.33
CA ALA A 126 20.00 3.99 6.66
C ALA A 126 18.52 4.34 6.94
N GLY A 127 17.66 3.38 7.32
CA GLY A 127 16.47 3.77 8.12
C GLY A 127 15.16 2.98 8.04
N PHE A 128 14.83 2.23 6.98
CA PHE A 128 13.50 1.60 6.89
C PHE A 128 13.48 0.14 7.38
N TRP A 129 13.07 -0.06 8.64
CA TRP A 129 12.95 -1.37 9.31
C TRP A 129 11.50 -1.68 9.69
N LEU A 130 10.87 -2.74 9.16
CA LEU A 130 9.40 -2.94 9.25
C LEU A 130 8.81 -3.50 10.56
N ASN A 131 9.58 -4.01 11.53
CA ASN A 131 9.01 -4.33 12.86
C ASN A 131 10.08 -4.29 13.96
N ARG A 132 9.59 -4.05 15.17
CA ARG A 132 10.22 -3.71 16.42
C ARG A 132 11.27 -2.59 16.28
N ARG A 133 10.80 -1.34 16.24
CA ARG A 133 9.45 -0.91 16.72
C ARG A 133 8.61 -0.02 15.82
N ASP A 134 8.58 -0.42 14.54
CA ASP A 134 7.65 -0.07 13.44
C ASP A 134 7.89 1.32 12.81
N PRO A 135 8.24 1.37 11.50
CA PRO A 135 9.00 2.46 10.87
C PRO A 135 8.16 3.68 10.47
N MET A 136 6.98 3.84 11.05
CA MET A 136 6.19 5.03 10.84
C MET A 136 6.84 6.31 11.38
N ARG A 137 7.96 6.26 12.12
CA ARG A 137 8.70 7.49 12.47
C ARG A 137 9.24 8.24 11.24
N LEU A 138 9.49 7.54 10.13
CA LEU A 138 9.88 8.14 8.85
C LEU A 138 8.70 8.61 7.98
N PHE A 139 7.49 8.21 8.33
CA PHE A 139 6.24 8.56 7.63
C PHE A 139 5.34 9.50 8.45
N ALA A 140 5.53 9.59 9.77
CA ALA A 140 4.89 10.53 10.67
C ALA A 140 5.46 11.95 10.48
N ASP A 141 6.76 12.04 10.19
CA ASP A 141 7.47 13.30 9.97
C ASP A 141 7.73 13.59 8.48
N ARG A 142 6.82 13.16 7.57
CA ARG A 142 6.89 13.53 6.15
C ARG A 142 5.64 14.33 5.77
N PRO A 143 5.66 15.65 6.00
CA PRO A 143 4.71 16.58 5.40
C PRO A 143 4.58 16.35 3.90
N TYR A 144 5.64 15.92 3.22
CA TYR A 144 5.64 15.63 1.78
C TYR A 144 4.60 14.59 1.33
N LEU A 145 4.26 13.59 2.15
CA LEU A 145 3.28 12.57 1.76
C LEU A 145 1.86 13.09 1.90
N ASP A 146 1.60 13.76 3.02
CA ASP A 146 0.31 14.41 3.25
C ASP A 146 0.13 15.60 2.30
N GLU A 147 1.18 16.34 1.98
CA GLU A 147 1.22 17.42 0.99
C GLU A 147 1.13 16.90 -0.45
N ALA A 148 1.73 15.75 -0.78
CA ALA A 148 1.54 15.13 -2.09
C ALA A 148 0.11 14.61 -2.24
N ILE A 149 -0.45 13.99 -1.20
CA ILE A 149 -1.85 13.56 -1.14
C ILE A 149 -2.77 14.80 -1.22
N ASP A 150 -2.58 15.83 -0.40
CA ASP A 150 -3.40 17.04 -0.38
C ASP A 150 -3.24 17.86 -1.68
N ARG A 151 -2.06 17.88 -2.31
CA ARG A 151 -1.86 18.48 -3.65
C ARG A 151 -2.51 17.68 -4.76
N LEU A 152 -2.51 16.35 -4.66
CA LEU A 152 -3.11 15.47 -5.67
C LEU A 152 -4.63 15.37 -5.50
N PHE A 153 -5.16 15.70 -4.32
CA PHE A 153 -6.55 15.40 -3.97
C PHE A 153 -7.37 16.57 -3.45
N GLY A 154 -6.77 17.68 -3.04
CA GLY A 154 -7.46 18.86 -2.50
C GLY A 154 -8.34 18.56 -1.28
N ALA A 155 -8.84 19.60 -0.64
CA ALA A 155 -9.91 19.50 0.35
C ALA A 155 -11.24 19.09 -0.31
#